data_AF-A0A661IAD2-F1
#
_entry.id   AF-A0A661IAD2-F1
#
_cell.length_a   1.000
_cell.length_b   1.000
_cell.length_c   1.000
_cell.angle_alpha   90.00
_cell.angle_beta   90.00
_cell.angle_gamma   90.00
#
_symmetry.space_group_name_H-M   'P 1'
#
loop_
_entity.id
_entity.type
_entity.pdbx_description
1 polymer ?
#
loop_
_entity_poly.entity_id
_entity_poly.type
_entity_poly.pdbx_seq_one_letter_code
_entity_poly.pdbx_strand_id
1 'polypeptide(L)'
;TVQNFHLELRAAIEPWHVLGEESSSQGTSRYVDSSLERVQVKVNNFVPERYVLTCNSVVVPLTPTGVEGEFVAGVKYKAWQPWSALHPTIGVDTPLVFDVVDKWNERSIGGMTYHISHPGGRTYDTFPVNSYEAESRRISRFEDFNHTQGKLEYVSAPSVAQSIVDINSAKRAVTVKDGKHEKVFYFQDVKPSLEYPNTLDLRRKWAKQ
;
A
#
# COMPACT_ATOMS: atom_id res chain seq x y z
N THR A 1 -3.26 1.93 -17.72
CA THR A 1 -4.67 2.30 -17.96
C THR A 1 -5.51 1.04 -17.89
N VAL A 2 -6.71 1.10 -17.31
CA VAL A 2 -7.59 -0.07 -17.16
C VAL A 2 -9.00 0.36 -17.54
N GLN A 3 -9.64 -0.24 -18.56
CA GLN A 3 -11.02 0.10 -18.96
C GLN A 3 -11.32 1.62 -19.05
N ASN A 4 -10.42 2.41 -19.67
CA ASN A 4 -10.46 3.88 -19.77
C ASN A 4 -10.22 4.68 -18.47
N PHE A 5 -9.94 4.00 -17.35
CA PHE A 5 -9.38 4.64 -16.15
C PHE A 5 -7.89 4.92 -16.34
N HIS A 6 -7.50 6.14 -16.00
CA HIS A 6 -6.10 6.53 -15.94
C HIS A 6 -5.70 6.65 -14.48
N LEU A 7 -4.84 5.74 -14.03
CA LEU A 7 -4.23 5.75 -12.71
C LEU A 7 -2.81 6.32 -12.84
N GLU A 8 -2.52 7.35 -12.06
CA GLU A 8 -1.24 8.04 -12.04
C GLU A 8 -0.67 8.03 -10.62
N LEU A 9 0.62 7.71 -10.52
CA LEU A 9 1.39 7.81 -9.27
C LEU A 9 2.42 8.93 -9.40
N ARG A 10 2.50 9.76 -8.36
CA ARG A 10 3.54 10.78 -8.20
C ARG A 10 4.20 10.63 -6.84
N ALA A 11 5.50 10.87 -6.77
CA ALA A 11 6.16 11.07 -5.48
C ALA A 11 5.54 12.28 -4.78
N ALA A 12 5.25 12.15 -3.48
CA ALA A 12 4.71 13.21 -2.66
C ALA A 12 5.65 13.47 -1.47
N ILE A 13 5.61 14.70 -0.96
CA ILE A 13 6.48 15.11 0.15
C ILE A 13 5.99 14.47 1.45
N GLU A 14 6.83 13.70 2.12
CA GLU A 14 6.54 13.21 3.48
C GLU A 14 7.49 13.85 4.47
N PRO A 15 7.00 14.58 5.49
CA PRO A 15 7.87 15.11 6.53
C PRO A 15 8.40 13.97 7.40
N TRP A 16 9.72 13.89 7.52
CA TRP A 16 10.38 12.91 8.38
C TRP A 16 10.48 13.42 9.81
N HIS A 17 10.19 12.52 10.76
CA HIS A 17 10.28 12.85 12.17
C HIS A 17 11.74 12.90 12.61
N VAL A 18 12.08 13.96 13.34
CA VAL A 18 13.33 14.02 14.10
C VAL A 18 13.08 13.32 15.43
N LEU A 19 13.90 12.33 15.75
CA LEU A 19 13.82 11.54 16.98
C LEU A 19 14.62 12.18 18.11
N GLY A 20 14.65 11.48 19.26
CA GLY A 20 15.37 11.92 20.44
C GLY A 20 16.88 12.10 20.22
N GLU A 21 17.53 12.79 21.16
CA GLU A 21 18.97 12.99 21.13
C GLU A 21 19.72 11.69 21.44
N GLU A 22 20.65 11.33 20.56
CA GLU A 22 21.59 10.24 20.74
C GLU A 22 22.97 10.82 21.04
N SER A 23 23.58 10.38 22.14
CA SER A 23 24.94 10.76 22.52
C SER A 23 25.96 9.89 21.80
N SER A 24 26.95 10.53 21.20
CA SER A 24 28.12 9.91 20.59
C SER A 24 29.39 10.45 21.25
N SER A 25 30.53 9.81 21.01
CA SER A 25 31.84 10.30 21.49
C SER A 25 32.22 11.69 20.95
N GLN A 26 31.56 12.17 19.88
CA GLN A 26 31.82 13.45 19.23
C GLN A 26 30.77 14.52 19.52
N GLY A 27 29.70 14.20 20.27
CA GLY A 27 28.63 15.14 20.60
C GLY A 27 27.24 14.50 20.58
N THR A 28 26.19 15.32 20.64
CA THR A 28 24.80 14.89 20.54
C THR A 28 24.26 15.11 19.14
N SER A 29 23.46 14.16 18.65
CA SER A 29 22.78 14.26 17.35
C SER A 29 21.34 13.79 17.49
N ARG A 30 20.48 14.10 16.51
CA ARG A 30 19.11 13.59 16.45
C ARG A 30 18.92 12.82 15.16
N TYR A 31 18.46 11.58 15.25
CA TYR A 31 18.19 10.76 14.08
C TYR A 31 16.95 11.28 13.34
N VAL A 32 16.97 11.24 12.01
CA VAL A 32 15.83 11.59 11.16
C VAL A 32 15.27 10.30 10.57
N ASP A 33 14.02 9.99 10.89
CA ASP A 33 13.36 8.76 10.43
C ASP A 33 12.99 8.85 8.95
N SER A 34 13.90 8.38 8.11
CA SER A 34 13.73 8.30 6.65
C SER A 34 13.03 7.03 6.17
N SER A 35 12.46 6.23 7.08
CA SER A 35 11.80 4.97 6.75
C SER A 35 10.46 5.15 6.04
N LEU A 36 9.84 6.32 6.13
CA LEU A 36 8.49 6.60 5.62
C LEU A 36 8.55 7.43 4.36
N GLU A 37 7.71 7.09 3.40
CA GLU A 37 7.52 7.86 2.18
C GLU A 37 6.02 8.00 1.89
N ARG A 38 5.72 8.88 0.93
CA ARG A 38 4.36 9.09 0.47
C ARG A 38 4.32 9.19 -1.04
N VAL A 39 3.33 8.55 -1.64
CA VAL A 39 2.95 8.78 -3.03
C VAL A 39 1.59 9.45 -3.07
N GLN A 40 1.39 10.31 -4.06
CA GLN A 40 0.07 10.79 -4.45
C GLN A 40 -0.44 9.89 -5.56
N VAL A 41 -1.68 9.45 -5.41
CA VAL A 41 -2.42 8.75 -6.44
C VAL A 41 -3.46 9.69 -7.03
N LYS A 42 -3.54 9.74 -8.35
CA LYS A 42 -4.58 10.44 -9.09
C LYS A 42 -5.28 9.45 -10.03
N VAL A 43 -6.61 9.48 -10.06
CA VAL A 43 -7.42 8.69 -11.00
C VAL A 43 -8.31 9.60 -11.83
N ASN A 44 -8.44 9.31 -13.12
CA ASN A 44 -9.36 9.99 -14.03
C ASN A 44 -10.40 9.01 -14.59
N ASN A 45 -11.56 9.55 -14.98
CA ASN A 45 -12.75 8.81 -15.45
C ASN A 45 -13.27 7.80 -14.41
N PHE A 46 -13.00 8.00 -13.12
CA PHE A 46 -13.30 7.02 -12.07
C PHE A 46 -14.74 7.18 -11.55
N VAL A 47 -15.45 6.06 -11.37
CA VAL A 47 -16.82 6.04 -10.84
C VAL A 47 -16.81 5.42 -9.45
N PRO A 48 -16.79 6.20 -8.35
CA PRO A 48 -16.62 5.68 -6.99
C PRO A 48 -17.80 4.80 -6.51
N GLU A 49 -18.97 4.94 -7.12
CA GLU A 49 -20.13 4.07 -6.85
C GLU A 49 -19.89 2.63 -7.27
N ARG A 50 -19.09 2.42 -8.33
CA ARG A 50 -18.82 1.10 -8.90
C ARG A 50 -17.42 0.60 -8.56
N TYR A 51 -16.42 1.45 -8.68
CA TYR A 51 -15.02 1.05 -8.54
C TYR A 51 -14.45 1.51 -7.20
N VAL A 52 -13.51 0.73 -6.69
CA VAL A 52 -12.72 1.04 -5.50
C VAL A 52 -11.25 0.87 -5.85
N LEU A 53 -10.43 1.85 -5.49
CA LEU A 53 -8.98 1.70 -5.58
C LEU A 53 -8.47 1.17 -4.24
N THR A 54 -7.65 0.13 -4.29
CA THR A 54 -6.97 -0.41 -3.12
C THR A 54 -5.45 -0.36 -3.30
N CYS A 55 -4.72 -0.26 -2.19
CA CYS A 55 -3.27 -0.41 -2.13
C CYS A 55 -2.94 -1.46 -1.07
N ASN A 56 -2.23 -2.52 -1.44
CA ASN A 56 -1.91 -3.65 -0.57
C ASN A 56 -3.15 -4.16 0.19
N SER A 57 -4.25 -4.38 -0.53
CA SER A 57 -5.56 -4.79 0.02
C SER A 57 -6.29 -3.76 0.88
N VAL A 58 -5.83 -2.51 0.96
CA VAL A 58 -6.50 -1.48 1.76
C VAL A 58 -7.13 -0.43 0.87
N VAL A 59 -8.38 -0.08 1.14
CA VAL A 59 -9.10 0.96 0.39
C VAL A 59 -8.35 2.30 0.49
N VAL A 60 -8.11 2.92 -0.67
CA VAL A 60 -7.51 4.24 -0.76
C VAL A 60 -8.62 5.30 -0.64
N PRO A 61 -8.52 6.28 0.29
CA PRO A 61 -9.55 7.29 0.52
C PRO A 61 -9.50 8.38 -0.56
N LEU A 62 -10.00 8.05 -1.75
CA LEU A 62 -10.07 8.96 -2.89
C LEU A 62 -10.98 10.16 -2.60
N THR A 63 -10.43 11.35 -2.80
CA THR A 63 -11.13 12.63 -2.61
C THR A 63 -11.35 13.30 -3.98
N PRO A 64 -12.56 13.81 -4.28
CA PRO A 64 -12.82 14.50 -5.54
C PRO A 64 -12.02 15.81 -5.63
N THR A 65 -11.55 16.13 -6.83
CA THR A 65 -10.76 17.35 -7.10
C THR A 65 -11.62 18.55 -7.53
N GLY A 66 -12.91 18.32 -7.79
CA GLY A 66 -13.82 19.30 -8.41
C GLY A 66 -13.96 19.12 -9.93
N VAL A 67 -13.08 18.35 -10.57
CA VAL A 67 -13.24 17.88 -11.95
C VAL A 67 -14.00 16.55 -11.95
N GLU A 68 -14.98 16.42 -12.84
CA GLU A 68 -15.81 15.22 -12.92
C GLU A 68 -14.96 13.98 -13.24
N GLY A 69 -15.17 12.91 -12.48
CA GLY A 69 -14.42 11.66 -12.64
C GLY A 69 -12.95 11.72 -12.20
N GLU A 70 -12.48 12.84 -11.63
CA GLU A 70 -11.10 13.02 -11.17
C GLU A 70 -10.98 13.01 -9.64
N PHE A 71 -10.18 12.08 -9.12
CA PHE A 71 -9.97 11.92 -7.68
C PHE A 71 -8.49 11.81 -7.34
N VAL A 72 -8.15 12.21 -6.11
CA VAL A 72 -6.79 12.20 -5.58
C VAL A 72 -6.75 11.65 -4.15
N ALA A 73 -5.67 10.98 -3.79
CA ALA A 73 -5.38 10.57 -2.42
C ALA A 73 -3.87 10.43 -2.18
N GLY A 74 -3.45 10.53 -0.92
CA GLY A 74 -2.11 10.15 -0.49
C GLY A 74 -2.07 8.68 -0.05
N VAL A 75 -0.95 8.00 -0.31
CA VAL A 75 -0.62 6.72 0.32
C VAL A 75 0.74 6.86 0.98
N LYS A 76 0.72 6.84 2.32
CA LYS A 76 1.89 6.81 3.19
C LYS A 76 2.24 5.37 3.50
N TYR A 77 3.51 5.03 3.38
CA TYR A 77 3.99 3.67 3.51
C TYR A 77 5.40 3.64 4.09
N LYS A 78 5.78 2.50 4.66
CA LYS A 78 7.14 2.27 5.13
C LYS A 78 8.01 1.69 4.01
N ALA A 79 8.91 2.52 3.49
CA ALA A 79 9.80 2.23 2.36
C ALA A 79 10.93 1.26 2.73
N TRP A 80 11.51 1.40 3.92
CA TRP A 80 12.59 0.56 4.44
C TRP A 80 12.56 0.51 5.97
N GLN A 81 13.41 -0.29 6.62
CA GLN A 81 13.33 -0.56 8.06
C GLN A 81 14.67 -0.34 8.77
N PRO A 82 15.08 0.92 9.00
CA PRO A 82 16.20 1.21 9.87
C PRO A 82 15.87 0.82 11.31
N TRP A 83 16.87 0.34 12.04
CA TRP A 83 16.74 -0.09 13.44
C TRP A 83 16.41 1.08 14.37
N SER A 84 16.86 2.28 14.05
CA SER A 84 16.61 3.52 14.78
C SER A 84 15.34 4.26 14.33
N ALA A 85 14.49 3.68 13.46
CA ALA A 85 13.21 4.29 13.05
C ALA A 85 12.28 4.50 14.24
N LEU A 86 11.29 5.40 14.12
CA LEU A 86 10.28 5.63 15.16
C LEU A 86 9.48 4.36 15.49
N HIS A 87 9.23 3.52 14.47
CA HIS A 87 8.52 2.25 14.62
C HIS A 87 9.32 1.11 14.00
N PRO A 88 10.37 0.61 14.68
CA PRO A 88 11.29 -0.37 14.10
C PRO A 88 10.65 -1.76 13.97
N THR A 89 9.60 -2.06 14.75
CA THR A 89 8.89 -3.36 14.72
C THR A 89 7.89 -3.51 13.58
N ILE A 90 7.50 -2.42 12.92
CA ILE A 90 6.62 -2.45 11.76
C ILE A 90 7.47 -2.79 10.53
N GLY A 91 7.08 -3.80 9.76
CA GLY A 91 7.77 -4.21 8.54
C GLY A 91 7.64 -3.20 7.39
N VAL A 92 8.37 -3.44 6.31
CA VAL A 92 8.26 -2.63 5.09
C VAL A 92 6.97 -2.94 4.33
N ASP A 93 6.42 -1.94 3.66
CA ASP A 93 5.19 -2.04 2.87
C ASP A 93 5.44 -2.33 1.38
N THR A 94 6.70 -2.42 0.96
CA THR A 94 7.09 -2.63 -0.43
C THR A 94 6.99 -4.10 -0.86
N PRO A 95 6.53 -4.42 -2.09
CA PRO A 95 6.03 -3.49 -3.11
C PRO A 95 4.61 -2.96 -2.81
N LEU A 96 4.29 -1.80 -3.40
CA LEU A 96 2.94 -1.24 -3.36
C LEU A 96 2.12 -1.79 -4.53
N VAL A 97 1.13 -2.63 -4.23
CA VAL A 97 0.23 -3.22 -5.22
C VAL A 97 -1.06 -2.41 -5.23
N PHE A 98 -1.33 -1.72 -6.32
CA PHE A 98 -2.57 -0.98 -6.54
C PHE A 98 -3.54 -1.83 -7.37
N ASP A 99 -4.75 -2.00 -6.85
CA ASP A 99 -5.79 -2.83 -7.45
C ASP A 99 -7.06 -1.99 -7.65
N VAL A 100 -7.62 -2.00 -8.86
CA VAL A 100 -8.93 -1.43 -9.17
C VAL A 100 -9.97 -2.53 -9.06
N VAL A 101 -10.76 -2.45 -8.00
CA VAL A 101 -11.83 -3.38 -7.65
C VAL A 101 -13.14 -2.92 -8.27
N ASP A 102 -13.79 -3.79 -9.05
CA ASP A 102 -15.18 -3.59 -9.49
C ASP A 102 -16.13 -4.23 -8.48
N LYS A 103 -16.87 -3.40 -7.73
CA LYS A 103 -17.80 -3.87 -6.70
C LYS A 103 -18.98 -4.65 -7.27
N TRP A 104 -19.35 -4.41 -8.52
CA TRP A 104 -20.51 -5.07 -9.12
C TRP A 104 -20.19 -6.47 -9.64
N ASN A 105 -18.97 -6.66 -10.14
CA ASN A 105 -18.50 -7.93 -10.68
C ASN A 105 -17.65 -8.73 -9.68
N GLU A 106 -17.47 -8.22 -8.46
CA GLU A 106 -16.72 -8.85 -7.37
C GLU A 106 -15.33 -9.35 -7.80
N ARG A 107 -14.62 -8.56 -8.63
CA ARG A 107 -13.25 -8.87 -9.08
C ARG A 107 -12.36 -7.62 -9.19
N SER A 108 -11.05 -7.82 -9.03
CA SER A 108 -10.06 -6.84 -9.51
C SER A 108 -10.03 -6.86 -11.04
N ILE A 109 -10.20 -5.69 -11.67
CA ILE A 109 -10.22 -5.55 -13.14
C ILE A 109 -8.86 -5.18 -13.71
N GLY A 110 -7.91 -4.80 -12.85
CA GLY A 110 -6.56 -4.41 -13.23
C GLY A 110 -5.89 -3.62 -12.13
N GLY A 111 -4.61 -3.30 -12.33
CA GLY A 111 -3.81 -2.67 -11.30
C GLY A 111 -2.39 -2.43 -11.75
N MET A 112 -1.51 -2.13 -10.80
CA MET A 112 -0.08 -1.97 -11.01
C MET A 112 0.69 -2.34 -9.75
N THR A 113 1.97 -2.63 -9.91
CA THR A 113 2.90 -2.79 -8.80
C THR A 113 3.99 -1.73 -8.87
N TYR A 114 4.22 -1.04 -7.75
CA TYR A 114 5.28 -0.05 -7.61
C TYR A 114 6.29 -0.51 -6.56
N HIS A 115 7.55 -0.60 -6.98
CA HIS A 115 8.68 -0.91 -6.13
C HIS A 115 9.38 0.39 -5.70
N ILE A 116 9.80 0.47 -4.44
CA ILE A 116 10.53 1.65 -3.96
C ILE A 116 11.95 1.65 -4.53
N SER A 117 12.59 0.48 -4.51
CA SER A 117 13.91 0.20 -5.08
C SER A 117 13.78 -0.70 -6.31
N HIS A 118 14.91 -0.98 -6.98
CA HIS A 118 14.90 -1.91 -8.10
C HIS A 118 14.42 -3.30 -7.62
N PRO A 119 13.46 -3.97 -8.30
CA PRO A 119 12.85 -5.21 -7.82
C PRO A 119 13.86 -6.34 -7.59
N GLY A 120 14.95 -6.37 -8.38
CA GLY A 120 16.09 -7.27 -8.19
C GLY A 120 17.07 -6.90 -7.05
N GLY A 121 16.70 -6.01 -6.13
CA GLY A 121 17.53 -5.63 -4.97
C GLY A 121 18.80 -4.84 -5.32
N ARG A 122 18.84 -4.20 -6.49
CA ARG A 122 19.99 -3.41 -6.94
C ARG A 122 19.98 -2.02 -6.31
N THR A 123 21.12 -1.65 -5.74
CA THR A 123 21.43 -0.27 -5.34
C THR A 123 22.36 0.32 -6.38
N TYR A 124 22.20 1.61 -6.68
CA TYR A 124 23.08 2.32 -7.60
C TYR A 124 24.04 3.19 -6.81
N ASP A 125 25.35 2.97 -6.97
CA ASP A 125 26.39 3.79 -6.30
C ASP A 125 26.63 5.13 -7.01
N THR A 126 26.29 5.21 -8.30
CA THR A 126 26.52 6.39 -9.13
C THR A 126 25.22 7.08 -9.53
N PHE A 127 25.31 8.39 -9.71
CA PHE A 127 24.26 9.15 -10.38
C PHE A 127 24.06 8.66 -11.82
N PRO A 128 22.84 8.75 -12.35
CA PRO A 128 22.59 8.38 -13.74
C PRO A 128 23.42 9.26 -14.68
N VAL A 129 24.07 8.64 -15.67
CA VAL A 129 24.94 9.32 -16.63
C VAL A 129 24.16 10.23 -17.58
N ASN A 130 22.87 9.93 -17.80
CA ASN A 130 21.99 10.71 -18.68
C ASN A 130 20.51 10.55 -18.28
N SER A 131 19.63 11.28 -18.98
CA SER A 131 18.18 11.24 -18.78
C SER A 131 17.57 9.86 -19.07
N TYR A 132 18.04 9.15 -20.08
CA TYR A 132 17.54 7.83 -20.46
C TYR A 132 17.86 6.77 -19.40
N GLU A 133 19.04 6.81 -18.78
CA GLU A 133 19.38 5.93 -17.68
C GLU A 133 18.52 6.26 -16.46
N ALA A 134 18.38 7.55 -16.11
CA ALA A 134 17.50 7.97 -15.02
C ALA A 134 16.05 7.51 -15.23
N GLU A 135 15.54 7.63 -16.46
CA GLU A 135 14.22 7.16 -16.84
C GLU A 135 14.11 5.63 -16.78
N SER A 136 15.10 4.89 -17.30
CA SER A 136 15.14 3.42 -17.21
C SER A 136 15.13 2.94 -15.76
N ARG A 137 15.89 3.58 -14.88
CA ARG A 137 15.87 3.32 -13.43
C ARG A 137 14.49 3.58 -12.83
N ARG A 138 13.77 4.62 -13.27
CA ARG A 138 12.39 4.89 -12.82
C ARG A 138 11.39 3.85 -13.35
N ILE A 139 11.46 3.50 -14.64
CA ILE A 139 10.57 2.52 -15.28
C ILE A 139 10.73 1.14 -14.64
N SER A 140 11.96 0.72 -14.30
CA SER A 140 12.21 -0.58 -13.66
C SER A 140 11.51 -0.78 -12.30
N ARG A 141 11.00 0.31 -11.70
CA ARG A 141 10.26 0.28 -10.44
C ARG A 141 8.76 0.11 -10.63
N PHE A 142 8.27 0.12 -11.87
CA PHE A 142 6.86 0.07 -12.20
C PHE A 142 6.57 -1.17 -13.04
N GLU A 143 5.58 -1.94 -12.61
CA GLU A 143 5.03 -3.07 -13.35
C GLU A 143 3.53 -2.81 -13.57
N ASP A 144 3.06 -2.92 -14.81
CA ASP A 144 1.65 -2.76 -15.19
C ASP A 144 0.84 -4.07 -15.05
N PHE A 145 1.47 -5.12 -14.54
CA PHE A 145 0.87 -6.41 -14.21
C PHE A 145 1.00 -6.68 -12.70
N ASN A 146 0.70 -7.90 -12.24
CA ASN A 146 0.74 -8.30 -10.82
C ASN A 146 -0.35 -7.70 -9.91
N HIS A 147 -1.48 -7.29 -10.48
CA HIS A 147 -2.67 -6.98 -9.69
C HIS A 147 -3.27 -8.25 -9.06
N THR A 148 -3.94 -8.13 -7.93
CA THR A 148 -4.45 -9.26 -7.16
C THR A 148 -5.69 -9.87 -7.83
N GLN A 149 -5.54 -11.06 -8.39
CA GLN A 149 -6.65 -11.83 -8.94
C GLN A 149 -7.25 -12.76 -7.88
N GLY A 150 -8.57 -12.94 -7.93
CA GLY A 150 -9.27 -13.79 -6.99
C GLY A 150 -10.74 -13.41 -6.83
N LYS A 151 -11.48 -14.26 -6.12
CA LYS A 151 -12.83 -13.92 -5.65
C LYS A 151 -12.71 -12.81 -4.60
N LEU A 152 -13.46 -11.73 -4.74
CA LEU A 152 -13.41 -10.64 -3.77
C LEU A 152 -14.17 -10.98 -2.50
N GLU A 153 -13.57 -10.62 -1.36
CA GLU A 153 -14.26 -10.58 -0.08
C GLU A 153 -13.94 -9.25 0.63
N TYR A 154 -14.99 -8.46 0.86
CA TYR A 154 -14.85 -7.18 1.56
C TYR A 154 -14.91 -7.40 3.07
N VAL A 155 -13.91 -6.89 3.78
CA VAL A 155 -13.80 -7.02 5.23
C VAL A 155 -13.92 -5.63 5.87
N SER A 156 -15.09 -5.34 6.47
CA SER A 156 -15.47 -4.01 6.98
C SER A 156 -14.86 -3.65 8.34
N ALA A 157 -14.29 -4.62 9.06
CA ALA A 157 -13.73 -4.45 10.40
C ALA A 157 -12.56 -5.42 10.59
N PRO A 158 -11.68 -5.24 11.59
CA PRO A 158 -10.71 -6.27 11.98
C PRO A 158 -11.44 -7.47 12.59
N SER A 159 -12.18 -8.23 11.79
CA SER A 159 -12.45 -9.61 12.10
C SER A 159 -11.13 -10.33 11.89
N VAL A 160 -10.41 -10.53 12.99
CA VAL A 160 -9.60 -11.73 13.12
C VAL A 160 -10.59 -12.89 12.94
N ALA A 161 -10.86 -13.26 11.68
CA ALA A 161 -11.57 -14.47 11.33
C ALA A 161 -10.60 -15.63 11.58
N GLN A 162 -10.18 -15.79 12.84
CA GLN A 162 -9.92 -17.12 13.33
C GLN A 162 -11.28 -17.81 13.29
N SER A 163 -11.46 -18.70 12.34
CA SER A 163 -12.56 -19.65 12.31
C SER A 163 -12.49 -20.49 13.60
N ILE A 164 -13.06 -19.97 14.68
CA ILE A 164 -13.28 -20.68 15.93
C ILE A 164 -14.56 -21.49 15.72
N VAL A 165 -14.41 -22.78 15.47
CA VAL A 165 -15.54 -23.71 15.48
C VAL A 165 -15.69 -24.21 16.91
N ASP A 166 -16.85 -23.96 17.54
CA ASP A 166 -17.16 -24.53 18.86
C ASP A 166 -17.48 -26.02 18.70
N ILE A 167 -16.51 -26.88 19.01
CA ILE A 167 -16.71 -28.33 19.13
C ILE A 167 -16.49 -28.69 20.59
N ASN A 168 -17.55 -29.15 21.27
CA ASN A 168 -17.52 -29.64 22.65
C ASN A 168 -16.88 -28.64 23.65
N SER A 169 -17.27 -27.37 23.59
CA SER A 169 -16.86 -26.32 24.53
C SER A 169 -15.34 -26.02 24.56
N ALA A 170 -14.57 -26.58 23.61
CA ALA A 170 -13.15 -26.34 23.47
C ALA A 170 -12.89 -25.53 22.20
N LYS A 171 -12.39 -24.30 22.35
CA LYS A 171 -11.95 -23.47 21.24
C LYS A 171 -10.69 -24.08 20.62
N ARG A 172 -10.83 -24.72 19.46
CA ARG A 172 -9.69 -25.19 18.65
C ARG A 172 -9.71 -24.46 17.31
N ALA A 173 -8.56 -23.90 16.93
CA ALA A 173 -8.36 -23.40 15.58
C ALA A 173 -8.25 -24.60 14.64
N VAL A 174 -9.30 -24.86 13.85
CA VAL A 174 -9.31 -25.91 12.83
C VAL A 174 -9.27 -25.21 11.47
N THR A 175 -8.15 -25.35 10.77
CA THR A 175 -8.06 -24.96 9.35
C THR A 175 -8.59 -26.12 8.53
N VAL A 176 -9.84 -26.03 8.06
CA VAL A 176 -10.40 -27.03 7.15
C VAL A 176 -9.67 -26.89 5.81
N LYS A 177 -8.79 -27.85 5.47
CA LYS A 177 -8.20 -27.96 4.14
C LYS A 177 -9.20 -28.63 3.21
N ASP A 178 -10.17 -27.86 2.72
CA ASP A 178 -11.02 -28.33 1.63
C ASP A 178 -10.41 -27.96 0.26
N GLY A 179 -10.64 -28.84 -0.72
CA GLY A 179 -9.94 -28.87 -2.00
C GLY A 179 -10.10 -27.60 -2.85
N LYS A 180 -9.03 -27.27 -3.59
CA LYS A 180 -8.84 -26.05 -4.42
C LYS A 180 -9.05 -24.76 -3.62
N HIS A 181 -7.98 -24.25 -3.01
CA HIS A 181 -7.94 -22.85 -2.57
C HIS A 181 -8.11 -21.93 -3.78
N GLU A 182 -9.34 -21.52 -4.09
CA GLU A 182 -9.53 -20.32 -4.89
C GLU A 182 -8.86 -19.18 -4.15
N LYS A 183 -7.97 -18.45 -4.84
CA LYS A 183 -7.30 -17.29 -4.25
C LYS A 183 -8.39 -16.26 -3.95
N VAL A 184 -8.68 -16.03 -2.67
CA VAL A 184 -9.62 -15.00 -2.25
C VAL A 184 -8.84 -13.72 -2.06
N PHE A 185 -9.28 -12.65 -2.73
CA PHE A 185 -8.73 -11.32 -2.56
C PHE A 185 -9.55 -10.60 -1.50
N TYR A 186 -9.02 -10.61 -0.28
CA TYR A 186 -9.56 -9.82 0.81
C TYR A 186 -9.13 -8.38 0.66
N PHE A 187 -10.06 -7.44 0.74
CA PHE A 187 -9.73 -6.02 0.88
C PHE A 187 -10.49 -5.40 2.04
N GLN A 188 -9.84 -4.47 2.72
CA GLN A 188 -10.30 -3.89 3.97
C GLN A 188 -10.40 -2.37 3.89
N ASP A 189 -11.33 -1.82 4.65
CA ASP A 189 -11.35 -0.39 4.94
C ASP A 189 -10.54 -0.08 6.22
N VAL A 190 -9.85 1.05 6.23
CA VAL A 190 -9.12 1.55 7.39
C VAL A 190 -9.70 2.88 7.79
N LYS A 191 -10.07 3.01 9.07
CA LYS A 191 -10.61 4.25 9.62
C LYS A 191 -9.70 5.43 9.28
N PRO A 192 -10.20 6.47 8.58
CA PRO A 192 -9.42 7.64 8.21
C PRO A 192 -8.70 8.26 9.40
N SER A 193 -7.50 8.80 9.18
CA SER A 193 -6.80 9.58 10.21
C SER A 193 -7.52 10.90 10.43
N LEU A 194 -7.60 11.37 11.68
CA LEU A 194 -8.13 12.71 11.97
C LEU A 194 -7.19 13.79 11.43
N GLU A 195 -5.88 13.56 11.50
CA GLU A 195 -4.87 14.54 11.06
C GLU A 195 -4.70 14.54 9.54
N TYR A 196 -4.83 13.36 8.91
CA TYR A 196 -4.62 13.18 7.47
C TYR A 196 -5.79 12.40 6.85
N PRO A 197 -6.97 13.03 6.68
CA PRO A 197 -8.19 12.34 6.22
C PRO A 197 -8.05 11.79 4.79
N ASN A 198 -7.29 12.47 3.93
CA ASN A 198 -7.12 12.13 2.52
C ASN A 198 -5.84 11.31 2.26
N THR A 199 -5.26 10.71 3.30
CA THR A 199 -4.05 9.89 3.21
C THR A 199 -4.28 8.54 3.86
N LEU A 200 -4.10 7.47 3.07
CA LEU A 200 -4.00 6.12 3.58
C LEU A 200 -2.63 5.91 4.21
N ASP A 201 -2.58 5.54 5.49
CA ASP A 201 -1.34 5.11 6.16
C ASP A 201 -1.31 3.58 6.23
N LEU A 202 -0.49 2.95 5.38
CA LEU A 202 -0.39 1.49 5.30
C LEU A 202 0.12 0.86 6.59
N ARG A 203 0.77 1.61 7.48
CA ARG A 203 1.21 1.09 8.79
C ARG A 203 0.04 0.75 9.71
N ARG A 204 -1.15 1.33 9.44
CA ARG A 204 -2.39 1.09 10.21
C ARG A 204 -3.16 -0.13 9.70
N LYS A 205 -2.68 -0.81 8.66
CA LYS A 205 -3.29 -2.04 8.15
C LYS A 205 -3.14 -3.16 9.18
N TRP A 206 -4.21 -3.93 9.40
CA TRP A 206 -4.18 -5.07 10.32
C TRP A 206 -4.02 -6.40 9.58
N ALA A 207 -4.60 -6.55 8.38
CA ALA A 207 -4.34 -7.71 7.53
C ALA A 207 -2.92 -7.65 6.94
N LYS A 208 -2.16 -8.72 7.13
CA LYS A 208 -0.94 -9.00 6.35
C LYS A 208 -1.33 -9.93 5.22
N GLN A 209 -0.97 -9.58 3.98
CA GLN A 209 -0.92 -10.53 2.88
C GLN A 209 0.26 -11.48 3.07
#